data_AF-A0A7S1ZL08-F1
#
_entry.id   AF-A0A7S1ZL08-F1
#
_cell.length_a   1.000
_cell.length_b   1.000
_cell.length_c   1.000
_cell.angle_alpha   90.00
_cell.angle_beta   90.00
_cell.angle_gamma   90.00
#
_symmetry.space_group_name_H-M   'P 1'
#
loop_
_entity.id
_entity.type
_entity.pdbx_description
1 polymer ?
#
loop_
_entity_poly.entity_id
_entity_poly.type
_entity_poly.pdbx_seq_one_letter_code
_entity_poly.pdbx_strand_id
1 'polypeptide(L)'
;LLKCLTETLLIQNLLILDEKKVHWFPRHISELDLIANRTLDAGTDLESDHPGFHDQTYRNRRAKLAEVASNHYWDRDIPTINYTTEELETWGIVWDQMESLWEKYACKEYKNSLTLMKKHCNYSRNNIPQQQDVTRFLQDHTQFRMRPVAGLLSSRDFLNGLAFRVFFSTQYIRHHSVPLYTPEPDICHELLGHAPMFADRDFADFSQEIGLASLGASDEDVQKLARCYWHSVEFGICREDNDDIKAYGAGLLSSFGELEYACS
;
A
#
# COMPACT_ATOMS: atom_id res chain seq x y z
N LEU A 1 -15.82 4.14 23.90
CA LEU A 1 -15.28 3.59 25.17
C LEU A 1 -16.24 3.72 26.34
N LEU A 2 -16.81 4.92 26.57
CA LEU A 2 -17.67 5.23 27.73
C LEU A 2 -18.93 4.35 27.90
N LYS A 3 -19.58 3.92 26.81
CA LYS A 3 -20.75 3.03 26.89
C LYS A 3 -20.43 1.61 27.38
N CYS A 4 -19.29 1.02 27.00
CA CYS A 4 -18.92 -0.32 27.47
C CYS A 4 -18.54 -0.36 28.95
N LEU A 5 -17.99 0.74 29.48
CA LEU A 5 -17.57 0.82 30.88
C LEU A 5 -18.73 1.08 31.86
N THR A 6 -19.86 1.59 31.36
CA THR A 6 -21.03 1.90 32.19
C THR A 6 -21.98 0.71 32.37
N GLU A 7 -21.89 -0.32 31.52
CA GLU A 7 -22.71 -1.53 31.60
C GLU A 7 -22.13 -2.61 32.54
N THR A 8 -20.87 -2.48 32.98
CA THR A 8 -20.24 -3.37 33.96
C THR A 8 -20.30 -2.75 35.36
N LEU A 9 -21.09 -3.39 36.23
CA LEU A 9 -21.53 -2.99 37.58
C LEU A 9 -20.41 -2.88 38.66
N LEU A 10 -19.24 -2.30 38.37
CA LEU A 10 -18.12 -2.27 39.32
C LEU A 10 -17.22 -1.01 39.28
N ILE A 11 -17.67 0.12 38.72
CA ILE A 11 -16.85 1.35 38.69
C ILE A 11 -17.50 2.46 39.53
N GLN A 12 -17.31 2.40 40.85
CA GLN A 12 -17.79 3.45 41.78
C GLN A 12 -17.00 4.77 41.68
N ASN A 13 -15.84 4.79 41.01
CA ASN A 13 -14.93 5.94 40.95
C ASN A 13 -14.46 6.28 39.51
N LEU A 14 -15.35 6.24 38.50
CA LEU A 14 -15.00 6.72 37.16
C LEU A 14 -15.16 8.25 37.10
N LEU A 15 -14.05 8.99 37.14
CA LEU A 15 -14.05 10.43 36.87
C LEU A 15 -13.73 10.67 35.39
N ILE A 16 -14.73 11.06 34.62
CA ILE A 16 -14.56 11.50 33.23
C ILE A 16 -14.19 12.97 33.27
N LEU A 17 -12.91 13.28 33.05
CA LEU A 17 -12.41 14.66 33.11
C LEU A 17 -12.83 15.49 31.90
N ASP A 18 -12.99 14.86 30.73
CA ASP A 18 -13.43 15.48 29.48
C ASP A 18 -13.98 14.42 28.50
N GLU A 19 -14.96 14.78 27.67
CA GLU A 19 -15.47 13.94 26.58
C GLU A 19 -15.26 14.63 25.24
N LYS A 20 -14.32 14.11 24.44
CA LYS A 20 -14.11 14.60 23.07
C LYS A 20 -14.82 13.69 22.08
N LYS A 21 -15.82 14.23 21.40
CA LYS A 21 -16.40 13.58 20.22
C LYS A 21 -15.39 13.63 19.09
N VAL A 22 -14.96 12.46 18.63
CA VAL A 22 -14.00 12.30 17.52
C VAL A 22 -14.64 11.50 16.39
N HIS A 23 -14.03 11.54 15.20
CA HIS A 23 -14.43 10.66 14.12
C HIS A 23 -14.21 9.20 14.54
N TRP A 24 -15.05 8.29 14.04
CA TRP A 24 -14.85 6.86 14.27
C TRP A 24 -13.51 6.42 13.67
N PHE A 25 -12.83 5.51 14.35
CA PHE A 25 -11.62 4.85 13.88
C PHE A 25 -11.61 3.39 14.38
N PRO A 26 -10.97 2.47 13.64
CA PRO A 26 -10.83 1.08 14.08
C PRO A 26 -9.99 1.02 15.36
N ARG A 27 -10.42 0.21 16.33
CA ARG A 27 -9.74 0.04 17.63
C ARG A 27 -9.03 -1.31 17.76
N HIS A 28 -9.31 -2.21 16.83
CA HIS A 28 -8.67 -3.51 16.71
C HIS A 28 -8.44 -3.79 15.23
N ILE A 29 -7.38 -4.53 14.88
CA ILE A 29 -7.02 -4.82 13.49
C ILE A 29 -8.15 -5.49 12.70
N SER A 30 -9.00 -6.28 13.37
CA SER A 30 -10.19 -6.89 12.76
C SER A 30 -11.25 -5.89 12.31
N GLU A 31 -11.32 -4.71 12.93
CA GLU A 31 -12.25 -3.65 12.54
C GLU A 31 -11.85 -3.00 11.20
N LEU A 32 -10.67 -3.30 10.65
CA LEU A 32 -10.29 -2.92 9.29
C LEU A 32 -11.16 -3.59 8.21
N ASP A 33 -11.78 -4.74 8.52
CA ASP A 33 -12.79 -5.36 7.63
C ASP A 33 -13.98 -4.43 7.36
N LEU A 34 -14.30 -3.51 8.29
CA LEU A 34 -15.42 -2.58 8.18
C LEU A 34 -15.18 -1.46 7.16
N ILE A 35 -13.91 -1.21 6.80
CA ILE A 35 -13.49 -0.13 5.90
C ILE A 35 -12.87 -0.63 4.60
N ALA A 36 -12.39 -1.88 4.56
CA ALA A 36 -11.69 -2.45 3.40
C ALA A 36 -12.51 -2.42 2.08
N ASN A 37 -13.84 -2.46 2.18
CA ASN A 37 -14.74 -2.47 1.03
C ASN A 37 -15.37 -1.09 0.73
N ARG A 38 -14.89 -0.01 1.37
CA ARG A 38 -15.36 1.36 1.15
C ARG A 38 -14.53 2.08 0.09
N THR A 39 -14.36 1.45 -1.07
CA THR A 39 -13.57 2.05 -2.15
C THR A 39 -14.34 3.18 -2.83
N LEU A 40 -13.63 4.23 -3.24
CA LEU A 40 -14.18 5.43 -3.88
C LEU A 40 -14.48 5.17 -5.36
N ASP A 41 -13.60 4.43 -6.01
CA ASP A 41 -13.79 3.77 -7.29
C ASP A 41 -13.95 2.26 -7.00
N ALA A 42 -14.92 1.58 -7.62
CA ALA A 42 -15.16 0.17 -7.30
C ALA A 42 -14.02 -0.77 -7.79
N GLY A 43 -12.85 -0.26 -8.18
CA GLY A 43 -11.79 -1.01 -8.86
C GLY A 43 -12.16 -1.54 -10.25
N THR A 44 -13.44 -1.46 -10.61
CA THR A 44 -14.06 -1.90 -11.86
C THR A 44 -14.54 -0.75 -12.74
N ASP A 45 -14.74 0.41 -12.12
CA ASP A 45 -15.19 1.63 -12.79
C ASP A 45 -13.98 2.35 -13.38
N LEU A 46 -13.57 1.88 -14.56
CA LEU A 46 -12.52 2.51 -15.35
C LEU A 46 -13.04 3.80 -15.99
N GLU A 47 -12.24 4.86 -15.96
CA GLU A 47 -12.52 6.11 -16.70
C GLU A 47 -12.46 5.88 -18.22
N SER A 48 -13.13 6.73 -19.00
CA SER A 48 -13.29 6.52 -20.45
C SER A 48 -11.98 6.56 -21.25
N ASP A 49 -10.96 7.23 -20.72
CA ASP A 49 -9.61 7.34 -21.28
C ASP A 49 -8.66 6.25 -20.75
N HIS A 50 -9.11 5.40 -19.80
CA HIS A 50 -8.34 4.26 -19.34
C HIS A 50 -8.13 3.25 -20.49
N PRO A 51 -6.90 2.73 -20.72
CA PRO A 51 -6.61 1.85 -21.87
C PRO A 51 -7.44 0.55 -21.89
N GLY A 52 -7.79 0.04 -20.72
CA GLY A 52 -8.68 -1.11 -20.55
C GLY A 52 -10.19 -0.80 -20.58
N PHE A 53 -10.62 0.46 -20.83
CA PHE A 53 -12.03 0.83 -20.75
C PHE A 53 -12.93 0.05 -21.71
N HIS A 54 -12.43 -0.31 -22.89
CA HIS A 54 -13.16 -1.10 -23.89
C HIS A 54 -12.71 -2.57 -23.95
N ASP A 55 -11.75 -2.98 -23.12
CA ASP A 55 -11.28 -4.37 -23.05
C ASP A 55 -12.13 -5.16 -22.04
N GLN A 56 -13.05 -5.98 -22.57
CA GLN A 56 -13.92 -6.80 -21.74
C GLN A 56 -13.15 -7.89 -20.97
N THR A 57 -12.05 -8.40 -21.53
CA THR A 57 -11.21 -9.42 -20.88
C THR A 57 -10.54 -8.81 -19.66
N TYR A 58 -9.94 -7.62 -19.82
CA TYR A 58 -9.33 -6.87 -18.72
C TYR A 58 -10.35 -6.47 -17.66
N ARG A 59 -11.54 -5.98 -18.05
CA ARG A 59 -12.62 -5.66 -17.11
C ARG A 59 -13.08 -6.87 -16.29
N ASN A 60 -13.26 -8.02 -16.93
CA ASN A 60 -13.63 -9.26 -16.24
C ASN A 60 -12.52 -9.70 -15.27
N ARG A 61 -11.25 -9.52 -15.66
CA ARG A 61 -10.10 -9.80 -14.79
C ARG A 61 -10.07 -8.89 -13.57
N ARG A 62 -10.27 -7.58 -13.75
CA ARG A 62 -10.39 -6.59 -12.67
C ARG A 62 -11.52 -6.91 -11.70
N ALA A 63 -12.71 -7.21 -12.22
CA ALA A 63 -13.86 -7.59 -11.39
C ALA A 63 -13.59 -8.84 -10.54
N LYS A 64 -12.94 -9.85 -11.12
CA LYS A 64 -12.56 -11.07 -10.38
C LYS A 64 -11.57 -10.78 -9.24
N LEU A 65 -10.59 -9.91 -9.45
CA LEU A 65 -9.61 -9.54 -8.42
C LEU A 65 -10.23 -8.63 -7.35
N ALA A 66 -11.14 -7.73 -7.73
CA ALA A 66 -11.93 -6.94 -6.79
C ALA A 66 -12.82 -7.83 -5.89
N GLU A 67 -13.42 -8.88 -6.45
CA GLU A 67 -14.18 -9.88 -5.69
C GLU A 67 -13.29 -10.64 -4.69
N VAL A 68 -12.07 -11.00 -5.08
CA VAL A 68 -11.09 -11.63 -4.17
C VAL A 68 -10.79 -10.71 -2.99
N ALA A 69 -10.50 -9.43 -3.24
CA ALA A 69 -10.24 -8.45 -2.19
C ALA A 69 -11.47 -8.24 -1.28
N SER A 70 -12.66 -8.11 -1.87
CA SER A 70 -13.90 -7.85 -1.13
C SER A 70 -14.31 -8.97 -0.16
N ASN A 71 -13.86 -10.20 -0.45
CA ASN A 71 -14.14 -11.38 0.34
C ASN A 71 -13.00 -11.75 1.31
N HIS A 72 -11.93 -10.96 1.38
CA HIS A 72 -10.83 -11.18 2.32
C HIS A 72 -11.14 -10.63 3.72
N TYR A 73 -10.70 -11.37 4.75
CA TYR A 73 -10.87 -11.02 6.17
C TYR A 73 -9.50 -11.03 6.86
N TRP A 74 -9.34 -10.20 7.89
CA TRP A 74 -8.04 -9.95 8.53
C TRP A 74 -7.31 -11.21 9.06
N ASP A 75 -8.06 -12.23 9.45
CA ASP A 75 -7.59 -13.48 10.06
C ASP A 75 -7.34 -14.60 9.03
N ARG A 76 -7.42 -14.28 7.74
CA ARG A 76 -7.22 -15.24 6.64
C ARG A 76 -5.97 -14.91 5.84
N ASP A 77 -5.37 -15.96 5.30
CA ASP A 77 -4.33 -15.85 4.28
C ASP A 77 -4.88 -15.12 3.05
N ILE A 78 -4.04 -14.30 2.43
CA ILE A 78 -4.35 -13.61 1.18
C ILE A 78 -4.39 -14.64 0.05
N PRO A 79 -5.48 -14.71 -0.74
CA PRO A 79 -5.58 -15.68 -1.83
C PRO A 79 -4.49 -15.53 -2.88
N THR A 80 -3.94 -16.66 -3.31
CA THR A 80 -2.97 -16.73 -4.41
C THR A 80 -3.64 -16.39 -5.74
N ILE A 81 -3.00 -15.53 -6.51
CA ILE A 81 -3.44 -15.13 -7.84
C ILE A 81 -2.64 -15.89 -8.89
N ASN A 82 -3.35 -16.65 -9.73
CA ASN A 82 -2.78 -17.19 -10.97
C ASN A 82 -2.73 -16.07 -12.00
N TYR A 83 -1.59 -15.38 -12.08
CA TYR A 83 -1.34 -14.36 -13.10
C TYR A 83 -1.20 -15.01 -14.49
N THR A 84 -1.76 -14.37 -15.50
CA THR A 84 -1.67 -14.84 -16.89
C THR A 84 -0.29 -14.56 -17.46
N THR A 85 0.04 -15.20 -18.59
CA THR A 85 1.30 -14.91 -19.31
C THR A 85 1.43 -13.43 -19.67
N GLU A 86 0.35 -12.78 -20.13
CA GLU A 86 0.34 -11.36 -20.50
C GLU A 86 0.57 -10.44 -19.28
N GLU A 87 0.01 -10.81 -18.12
CA GLU A 87 0.26 -10.09 -16.87
C GLU A 87 1.74 -10.23 -16.44
N LEU A 88 2.31 -11.44 -16.55
CA LEU A 88 3.74 -11.66 -16.27
C LEU A 88 4.67 -10.93 -17.26
N GLU A 89 4.29 -10.84 -18.53
CA GLU A 89 5.03 -10.08 -19.55
C GLU A 89 4.99 -8.57 -19.24
N THR A 90 3.83 -8.04 -18.86
CA THR A 90 3.66 -6.64 -18.46
C THR A 90 4.54 -6.30 -17.25
N TRP A 91 4.55 -7.17 -16.23
CA TRP A 91 5.46 -7.05 -15.09
C TRP A 91 6.93 -7.06 -15.51
N GLY A 92 7.32 -7.98 -16.39
CA GLY A 92 8.69 -8.10 -16.89
C GLY A 92 9.17 -6.84 -17.61
N ILE A 93 8.28 -6.17 -18.37
CA ILE A 93 8.60 -4.89 -19.04
C ILE A 93 8.87 -3.79 -18.02
N VAL A 94 8.04 -3.68 -16.97
CA VAL A 94 8.26 -2.71 -15.89
C VAL A 94 9.59 -3.01 -15.17
N TRP A 95 9.85 -4.28 -14.85
CA TRP A 95 11.08 -4.71 -14.21
C TRP A 95 12.32 -4.32 -15.03
N ASP A 96 12.33 -4.65 -16.33
CA ASP A 96 13.46 -4.38 -17.22
C ASP A 96 13.79 -2.88 -17.29
N GLN A 97 12.76 -2.02 -17.25
CA GLN A 97 12.95 -0.57 -17.25
C GLN A 97 13.49 -0.05 -15.91
N MET A 98 13.07 -0.64 -14.78
CA MET A 98 13.36 -0.11 -13.45
C MET A 98 14.66 -0.65 -12.84
N GLU A 99 15.11 -1.86 -13.18
CA GLU A 99 16.20 -2.52 -12.45
C GLU A 99 17.50 -1.72 -12.43
N SER A 100 17.89 -1.14 -13.58
CA SER A 100 19.08 -0.28 -13.65
C SER A 100 18.91 1.06 -12.92
N LEU A 101 17.68 1.56 -12.83
CA LEU A 101 17.36 2.82 -12.17
C LEU A 101 17.37 2.67 -10.65
N TRP A 102 16.89 1.55 -10.11
CA TRP A 102 16.98 1.28 -8.68
C TRP A 102 18.43 1.26 -8.20
N GLU A 103 19.33 0.65 -8.97
CA GLU A 103 20.76 0.61 -8.60
C GLU A 103 21.34 2.02 -8.47
N LYS A 104 20.98 2.90 -9.43
CA LYS A 104 21.50 4.26 -9.52
C LYS A 104 20.86 5.22 -8.50
N TYR A 105 19.54 5.17 -8.38
CA TYR A 105 18.74 6.23 -7.75
C TYR A 105 17.99 5.80 -6.48
N ALA A 106 17.78 4.51 -6.22
CA ALA A 106 17.09 4.11 -4.98
C ALA A 106 18.03 4.19 -3.76
N CYS A 107 17.46 4.47 -2.59
CA CYS A 107 18.20 4.47 -1.34
C CYS A 107 18.72 3.07 -0.97
N LYS A 108 19.71 3.01 -0.09
CA LYS A 108 20.35 1.78 0.39
C LYS A 108 19.35 0.86 1.08
N GLU A 109 18.38 1.41 1.83
CA GLU A 109 17.35 0.64 2.52
C GLU A 109 16.50 -0.13 1.50
N TYR A 110 16.02 0.55 0.46
CA TYR A 110 15.29 -0.08 -0.64
C TYR A 110 16.09 -1.22 -1.29
N LYS A 111 17.36 -0.96 -1.65
CA LYS A 111 18.22 -1.95 -2.32
C LYS A 111 18.48 -3.19 -1.45
N ASN A 112 18.71 -2.98 -0.14
CA ASN A 112 18.89 -4.05 0.83
C ASN A 112 17.62 -4.90 0.95
N SER A 113 16.47 -4.27 1.12
CA SER A 113 15.18 -4.94 1.21
C SER A 113 14.82 -5.69 -0.07
N LEU A 114 15.03 -5.09 -1.24
CA LEU A 114 14.76 -5.74 -2.53
C LEU A 114 15.64 -6.99 -2.71
N THR A 115 16.90 -6.96 -2.29
CA THR A 115 17.78 -8.14 -2.33
C THR A 115 17.25 -9.28 -1.45
N LEU A 116 16.75 -8.97 -0.25
CA LEU A 116 16.12 -9.96 0.62
C LEU A 116 14.81 -10.49 0.01
N MET A 117 13.98 -9.62 -0.57
CA MET A 117 12.73 -10.01 -1.20
C MET A 117 12.92 -10.84 -2.47
N LYS A 118 13.98 -10.59 -3.27
CA LYS A 118 14.40 -11.48 -4.37
C LYS A 118 14.68 -12.91 -3.87
N LYS A 119 15.26 -13.05 -2.67
CA LYS A 119 15.60 -14.34 -2.07
C LYS A 119 14.42 -15.02 -1.36
N HIS A 120 13.55 -14.26 -0.71
CA HIS A 120 12.56 -14.80 0.23
C HIS A 120 11.11 -14.68 -0.24
N CYS A 121 10.83 -13.79 -1.21
CA CYS A 121 9.48 -13.50 -1.70
C CYS A 121 9.33 -13.75 -3.22
N ASN A 122 10.31 -14.41 -3.86
CA ASN A 122 10.31 -14.72 -5.29
C ASN A 122 10.17 -13.49 -6.21
N TYR A 123 10.75 -12.34 -5.82
CA TYR A 123 10.87 -11.19 -6.72
C TYR A 123 11.82 -11.55 -7.85
N SER A 124 11.32 -11.52 -9.08
CA SER A 124 12.15 -11.66 -10.28
C SER A 124 11.43 -11.05 -11.48
N ARG A 125 12.18 -10.78 -12.54
CA ARG A 125 11.63 -10.36 -13.85
C ARG A 125 10.48 -11.23 -14.35
N ASN A 126 10.50 -12.53 -14.05
CA ASN A 126 9.57 -13.51 -14.63
C ASN A 126 8.51 -14.00 -13.65
N ASN A 127 8.38 -13.37 -12.47
CA ASN A 127 7.42 -13.79 -11.45
C ASN A 127 6.90 -12.59 -10.67
N ILE A 128 5.58 -12.40 -10.66
CA ILE A 128 4.90 -11.45 -9.76
C ILE A 128 4.82 -12.10 -8.36
N PRO A 129 5.41 -11.48 -7.33
CA PRO A 129 5.33 -11.96 -5.95
C PRO A 129 3.88 -12.04 -5.45
N GLN A 130 3.56 -13.06 -4.67
CA GLN A 130 2.24 -13.17 -4.03
C GLN A 130 2.21 -12.34 -2.76
N GLN A 131 1.16 -11.53 -2.58
CA GLN A 131 1.01 -10.68 -1.38
C GLN A 131 1.08 -11.47 -0.07
N GLN A 132 0.68 -12.75 -0.05
CA GLN A 132 0.80 -13.61 1.14
C GLN A 132 2.26 -13.91 1.50
N ASP A 133 3.12 -14.15 0.51
CA ASP A 133 4.56 -14.37 0.75
C ASP A 133 5.23 -13.10 1.27
N VAL A 134 4.89 -11.96 0.64
CA VAL A 134 5.37 -10.64 1.06
C VAL A 134 4.87 -10.30 2.47
N THR A 135 3.61 -10.60 2.77
CA THR A 135 3.04 -10.40 4.11
C THR A 135 3.79 -11.20 5.17
N ARG A 136 4.04 -12.49 4.95
CA ARG A 136 4.83 -13.31 5.89
C ARG A 136 6.21 -12.71 6.13
N PHE A 137 6.90 -12.32 5.06
CA PHE A 137 8.21 -11.69 5.15
C PHE A 137 8.17 -10.37 5.94
N LEU A 138 7.24 -9.47 5.63
CA LEU A 138 7.10 -8.19 6.33
C LEU A 138 6.73 -8.37 7.80
N GLN A 139 5.87 -9.34 8.13
CA GLN A 139 5.50 -9.62 9.51
C GLN A 139 6.70 -10.04 10.36
N ASP A 140 7.60 -10.86 9.80
CA ASP A 140 8.81 -11.31 10.47
C ASP A 140 9.85 -10.18 10.65
N HIS A 141 9.89 -9.20 9.74
CA HIS A 141 10.92 -8.15 9.73
C HIS A 141 10.50 -6.89 10.50
N THR A 142 9.28 -6.43 10.27
CA THR A 142 8.77 -5.12 10.73
C THR A 142 7.32 -5.19 11.24
N GLN A 143 6.73 -6.38 11.35
CA GLN A 143 5.32 -6.56 11.75
C GLN A 143 4.30 -5.90 10.80
N PHE A 144 4.74 -5.40 9.64
CA PHE A 144 3.86 -4.95 8.58
C PHE A 144 3.19 -6.13 7.89
N ARG A 145 1.99 -5.89 7.36
CA ARG A 145 1.30 -6.84 6.49
C ARG A 145 0.56 -6.13 5.38
N MET A 146 0.38 -6.83 4.27
CA MET A 146 -0.49 -6.37 3.20
C MET A 146 -1.92 -6.83 3.48
N ARG A 147 -2.88 -6.11 2.91
CA ARG A 147 -4.27 -6.50 2.82
C ARG A 147 -4.79 -6.19 1.42
N PRO A 148 -5.39 -7.15 0.71
CA PRO A 148 -5.94 -6.89 -0.61
C PRO A 148 -7.07 -5.87 -0.53
N VAL A 149 -7.06 -4.91 -1.45
CA VAL A 149 -8.13 -3.91 -1.62
C VAL A 149 -8.57 -3.86 -3.08
N ALA A 150 -9.85 -3.61 -3.31
CA ALA A 150 -10.40 -3.59 -4.67
C ALA A 150 -10.01 -2.33 -5.46
N GLY A 151 -9.74 -1.22 -4.78
CA GLY A 151 -9.49 0.10 -5.36
C GLY A 151 -9.10 1.13 -4.29
N LEU A 152 -9.24 2.41 -4.60
CA LEU A 152 -8.81 3.50 -3.73
C LEU A 152 -9.74 3.64 -2.52
N LEU A 153 -9.17 3.63 -1.32
CA LEU A 153 -9.89 3.99 -0.09
C LEU A 153 -9.87 5.50 0.12
N SER A 154 -10.78 5.98 0.99
CA SER A 154 -10.65 7.33 1.51
C SER A 154 -9.30 7.50 2.23
N SER A 155 -8.72 8.70 2.21
CA SER A 155 -7.45 8.96 2.91
C SER A 155 -7.53 8.59 4.40
N ARG A 156 -8.69 8.78 5.03
CA ARG A 156 -8.91 8.37 6.42
C ARG A 156 -8.82 6.87 6.58
N ASP A 157 -9.52 6.10 5.75
CA ASP A 157 -9.56 4.65 5.87
C ASP A 157 -8.20 4.01 5.57
N PHE A 158 -7.51 4.52 4.54
CA PHE A 158 -6.17 4.07 4.20
C PHE A 158 -5.16 4.38 5.31
N LEU A 159 -5.07 5.62 5.77
CA LEU A 159 -4.13 6.02 6.83
C LEU A 159 -4.43 5.33 8.16
N ASN A 160 -5.70 5.13 8.50
CA ASN A 160 -6.07 4.34 9.69
C ASN A 160 -5.50 2.92 9.63
N GLY A 161 -5.36 2.31 8.44
CA GLY A 161 -4.73 1.00 8.26
C GLY A 161 -3.26 0.98 8.68
N LEU A 162 -2.51 2.04 8.34
CA LEU A 162 -1.09 2.16 8.68
C LEU A 162 -0.85 2.17 10.20
N ALA A 163 -1.81 2.65 11.00
CA ALA A 163 -1.73 2.61 12.46
C ALA A 163 -1.57 1.18 13.01
N PHE A 164 -2.09 0.19 12.28
CA PHE A 164 -2.02 -1.23 12.59
C PHE A 164 -0.91 -1.95 11.81
N ARG A 165 -0.02 -1.21 11.16
CA ARG A 165 0.98 -1.75 10.21
C ARG A 165 0.32 -2.57 9.10
N VAL A 166 -0.87 -2.16 8.66
CA VAL A 166 -1.61 -2.79 7.56
C VAL A 166 -1.59 -1.87 6.36
N PHE A 167 -0.99 -2.34 5.27
CA PHE A 167 -0.98 -1.65 3.99
C PHE A 167 -2.05 -2.24 3.07
N PHE A 168 -3.02 -1.43 2.65
CA PHE A 168 -4.01 -1.83 1.65
C PHE A 168 -3.37 -1.80 0.27
N SER A 169 -3.43 -2.91 -0.46
CA SER A 169 -2.71 -3.08 -1.73
C SER A 169 -3.57 -3.77 -2.77
N THR A 170 -3.58 -3.25 -3.99
CA THR A 170 -4.29 -3.88 -5.10
C THR A 170 -3.59 -5.16 -5.57
N GLN A 171 -4.32 -6.06 -6.24
CA GLN A 171 -3.78 -7.30 -6.80
C GLN A 171 -3.77 -7.34 -8.33
N TYR A 172 -4.39 -6.37 -8.99
CA TYR A 172 -4.42 -6.29 -10.45
C TYR A 172 -3.14 -5.64 -10.99
N ILE A 173 -2.79 -5.96 -12.23
CA ILE A 173 -1.72 -5.28 -12.95
C ILE A 173 -2.33 -4.31 -13.97
N ARG A 174 -1.61 -3.23 -14.27
CA ARG A 174 -1.95 -2.25 -15.30
C ARG A 174 -2.17 -2.91 -16.66
N HIS A 175 -2.87 -2.22 -17.54
CA HIS A 175 -3.18 -2.72 -18.88
C HIS A 175 -1.90 -2.89 -19.72
N HIS A 176 -1.79 -4.05 -20.38
CA HIS A 176 -0.60 -4.45 -21.14
C HIS A 176 -0.24 -3.52 -22.32
N SER A 177 -1.19 -2.74 -22.83
CA SER A 177 -0.94 -1.78 -23.93
C SER A 177 -0.18 -0.53 -23.50
N VAL A 178 -0.12 -0.23 -22.19
CA VAL A 178 0.60 0.92 -21.63
C VAL A 178 1.38 0.47 -20.39
N PRO A 179 2.37 -0.43 -20.53
CA PRO A 179 3.03 -1.06 -19.38
C PRO A 179 3.87 -0.06 -18.56
N LEU A 180 4.32 1.02 -19.20
CA LEU A 180 5.21 1.99 -18.57
C LEU A 180 4.48 3.14 -17.86
N TYR A 181 3.14 3.20 -17.90
CA TYR A 181 2.39 4.26 -17.23
C TYR A 181 1.00 3.79 -16.79
N THR A 182 0.60 4.17 -15.58
CA THR A 182 -0.76 4.02 -15.07
C THR A 182 -1.02 5.10 -14.02
N PRO A 183 -2.21 5.74 -14.00
CA PRO A 183 -2.61 6.62 -12.91
C PRO A 183 -3.10 5.84 -11.67
N GLU A 184 -3.45 4.56 -11.84
CA GLU A 184 -3.92 3.69 -10.76
C GLU A 184 -2.75 2.99 -10.06
N PRO A 185 -2.79 2.79 -8.72
CA PRO A 185 -1.79 2.03 -7.98
C PRO A 185 -1.97 0.53 -8.22
N ASP A 186 -1.43 0.01 -9.32
CA ASP A 186 -1.46 -1.42 -9.66
C ASP A 186 -0.40 -2.22 -8.87
N ILE A 187 -0.44 -3.55 -8.95
CA ILE A 187 0.48 -4.44 -8.21
C ILE A 187 1.97 -4.15 -8.47
N CYS A 188 2.33 -3.59 -9.62
CA CYS A 188 3.69 -3.11 -9.88
C CYS A 188 4.07 -1.99 -8.93
N HIS A 189 3.23 -0.97 -8.77
CA HIS A 189 3.43 0.11 -7.83
C HIS A 189 3.53 -0.38 -6.38
N GLU A 190 2.64 -1.29 -5.99
CA GLU A 190 2.59 -1.80 -4.62
C GLU A 190 3.82 -2.64 -4.25
N LEU A 191 4.22 -3.56 -5.14
CA LEU A 191 5.31 -4.50 -4.85
C LEU A 191 6.68 -3.91 -5.15
N LEU A 192 6.83 -3.08 -6.18
CA LEU A 192 8.11 -2.48 -6.53
C LEU A 192 8.33 -1.14 -5.85
N GLY A 193 7.28 -0.39 -5.52
CA GLY A 193 7.40 0.89 -4.82
C GLY A 193 7.38 0.72 -3.30
N HIS A 194 6.24 0.26 -2.77
CA HIS A 194 5.97 0.28 -1.33
C HIS A 194 6.61 -0.86 -0.56
N ALA A 195 6.37 -2.10 -0.98
CA ALA A 195 6.69 -3.28 -0.18
C ALA A 195 8.15 -3.34 0.31
N PRO A 196 9.18 -3.02 -0.52
CA PRO A 196 10.57 -3.08 -0.07
C PRO A 196 10.86 -2.08 1.06
N MET A 197 10.27 -0.89 1.02
CA MET A 197 10.48 0.11 2.09
C MET A 197 9.82 -0.30 3.40
N PHE A 198 8.68 -1.01 3.38
CA PHE A 198 8.07 -1.53 4.61
C PHE A 198 8.89 -2.63 5.30
N ALA A 199 9.91 -3.18 4.66
CA ALA A 199 10.83 -4.12 5.29
C ALA A 199 11.97 -3.43 6.07
N ASP A 200 12.14 -2.12 5.90
CA ASP A 200 13.00 -1.31 6.74
C ASP A 200 12.26 -0.88 8.03
N ARG A 201 12.95 -0.96 9.18
CA ARG A 201 12.33 -0.73 10.49
C ARG A 201 11.98 0.73 10.72
N ASP A 202 12.88 1.63 10.38
CA ASP A 202 12.68 3.06 10.63
C ASP A 202 11.58 3.60 9.71
N PHE A 203 11.53 3.12 8.46
CA PHE A 203 10.45 3.45 7.53
C PHE A 203 9.10 2.86 7.94
N ALA A 204 9.07 1.62 8.44
CA ALA A 204 7.86 1.01 8.97
C ALA A 204 7.33 1.79 10.19
N ASP A 205 8.20 2.18 11.12
CA ASP A 205 7.83 2.99 12.28
C ASP A 205 7.31 4.36 11.83
N PHE A 206 8.03 5.05 10.93
CA PHE A 206 7.58 6.31 10.32
C PHE A 206 6.19 6.20 9.68
N SER A 207 5.95 5.15 8.89
CA SER A 207 4.66 4.93 8.24
C SER A 207 3.54 4.68 9.25
N GLN A 208 3.84 3.94 10.32
CA GLN A 208 2.89 3.73 11.41
C GLN A 208 2.57 5.03 12.17
N GLU A 209 3.54 5.92 12.38
CA GLU A 209 3.32 7.20 13.05
C GLU A 209 2.33 8.09 12.29
N ILE A 210 2.41 8.13 10.96
CA ILE A 210 1.38 8.80 10.13
C ILE A 210 0.01 8.19 10.39
N GLY A 211 -0.07 6.86 10.42
CA GLY A 211 -1.32 6.15 10.66
C GLY A 211 -1.90 6.42 12.05
N LEU A 212 -1.08 6.35 13.11
CA LEU A 212 -1.47 6.65 14.48
C LEU A 212 -2.02 8.08 14.62
N ALA A 213 -1.36 9.04 13.96
CA ALA A 213 -1.80 10.43 13.94
C ALA A 213 -3.17 10.63 13.26
N SER A 214 -3.59 9.72 12.38
CA SER A 214 -4.88 9.80 11.68
C SER A 214 -6.08 9.31 12.50
N LEU A 215 -5.85 8.49 13.54
CA LEU A 215 -6.91 7.88 14.34
C LEU A 215 -7.75 8.94 15.08
N GLY A 216 -9.01 9.08 14.67
CA GLY A 216 -9.94 10.06 15.26
C GLY A 216 -9.62 11.53 14.95
N ALA A 217 -8.64 11.80 14.08
CA ALA A 217 -8.28 13.14 13.64
C ALA A 217 -9.44 13.83 12.90
N SER A 218 -9.43 15.16 12.86
CA SER A 218 -10.38 15.94 12.05
C SER A 218 -10.17 15.66 10.55
N ASP A 219 -11.18 15.89 9.71
CA ASP A 219 -11.01 15.74 8.25
C ASP A 219 -9.92 16.68 7.70
N GLU A 220 -9.77 17.87 8.27
CA GLU A 220 -8.71 18.83 7.91
C GLU A 220 -7.31 18.26 8.22
N ASP A 221 -7.14 17.64 9.38
CA ASP A 221 -5.84 17.08 9.77
C ASP A 221 -5.53 15.80 8.99
N VAL A 222 -6.54 14.98 8.66
CA VAL A 222 -6.35 13.85 7.72
C VAL A 222 -5.84 14.35 6.36
N GLN A 223 -6.33 15.48 5.85
CA GLN A 223 -5.83 16.06 4.60
C GLN A 223 -4.39 16.61 4.72
N LYS A 224 -3.98 17.09 5.90
CA LYS A 224 -2.57 17.45 6.15
C LYS A 224 -1.69 16.19 6.18
N LEU A 225 -2.12 15.15 6.87
CA LEU A 225 -1.43 13.87 6.94
C LEU A 225 -1.30 13.19 5.57
N ALA A 226 -2.37 13.24 4.76
CA ALA A 226 -2.35 12.73 3.39
C ALA A 226 -1.30 13.46 2.52
N ARG A 227 -1.14 14.78 2.70
CA ARG A 227 -0.08 15.55 2.03
C ARG A 227 1.32 15.19 2.55
N CYS A 228 1.48 14.98 3.85
CA CYS A 228 2.74 14.47 4.40
C CYS A 228 3.09 13.11 3.81
N TYR A 229 2.13 12.18 3.76
CA TYR A 229 2.27 10.87 3.15
C TYR A 229 2.66 10.98 1.66
N TRP A 230 2.00 11.85 0.89
CA TRP A 230 2.34 12.11 -0.50
C TRP A 230 3.78 12.60 -0.69
N HIS A 231 4.22 13.59 0.09
CA HIS A 231 5.58 14.14 0.00
C HIS A 231 6.65 13.32 0.73
N SER A 232 6.32 12.11 1.18
CA SER A 232 7.25 11.19 1.82
C SER A 232 7.11 9.77 1.28
N VAL A 233 6.12 9.01 1.75
CA VAL A 233 5.90 7.61 1.35
C VAL A 233 5.71 7.46 -0.16
N GLU A 234 5.07 8.41 -0.84
CA GLU A 234 4.86 8.36 -2.30
C GLU A 234 6.01 8.97 -3.09
N PHE A 235 6.43 10.20 -2.78
CA PHE A 235 7.40 10.98 -3.58
C PHE A 235 8.62 11.47 -2.79
N GLY A 236 8.97 10.78 -1.73
CA GLY A 236 10.08 11.13 -0.85
C GLY A 236 11.45 10.84 -1.43
N ILE A 237 12.38 11.74 -1.14
CA ILE A 237 13.81 11.63 -1.42
C ILE A 237 14.62 11.76 -0.13
N CYS A 238 15.77 11.12 -0.09
CA CYS A 238 16.74 11.22 0.99
C CYS A 238 18.13 11.57 0.44
N ARG A 239 19.03 11.98 1.34
CA ARG A 239 20.44 12.22 1.03
C ARG A 239 21.28 11.07 1.60
N GLU A 240 22.13 10.50 0.76
CA GLU A 240 23.14 9.53 1.17
C GLU A 240 24.53 10.17 1.30
N ASP A 241 25.55 9.34 1.56
CA ASP A 241 26.94 9.78 1.60
C ASP A 241 27.31 10.56 0.34
N ASN A 242 28.13 11.61 0.48
CA ASN A 242 28.49 12.56 -0.57
C ASN A 242 27.36 13.46 -1.08
N ASP A 243 26.25 13.57 -0.34
CA ASP A 243 25.11 14.45 -0.66
C ASP A 243 24.30 13.99 -1.89
N ASP A 244 24.45 12.72 -2.26
CA ASP A 244 23.69 12.07 -3.34
C ASP A 244 22.20 12.05 -3.01
N ILE A 245 21.37 12.55 -3.92
CA ILE A 245 19.92 12.46 -3.83
C ILE A 245 19.48 11.06 -4.26
N LYS A 246 18.74 10.37 -3.39
CA LYS A 246 18.15 9.05 -3.65
C LYS A 246 16.64 9.07 -3.39
N ALA A 247 15.91 8.20 -4.08
CA ALA A 247 14.49 8.00 -3.88
C ALA A 247 14.21 6.89 -2.87
N TYR A 248 13.21 7.13 -2.02
CA TYR A 248 12.55 6.10 -1.22
C TYR A 248 11.02 6.09 -1.44
N GLY A 249 10.46 7.13 -2.07
CA GLY A 249 9.05 7.23 -2.38
C GLY A 249 8.60 6.19 -3.40
N ALA A 250 7.48 5.51 -3.13
CA ALA A 250 6.96 4.43 -3.95
C ALA A 250 6.55 4.86 -5.37
N GLY A 251 5.99 6.07 -5.52
CA GLY A 251 5.68 6.68 -6.81
C GLY A 251 6.93 6.80 -7.67
N LEU A 252 8.03 7.30 -7.10
CA LEU A 252 9.33 7.36 -7.79
C LEU A 252 9.85 5.94 -8.10
N LEU A 253 9.86 5.04 -7.13
CA LEU A 253 10.43 3.70 -7.25
C LEU A 253 9.64 2.75 -8.19
N SER A 254 8.47 3.17 -8.68
CA SER A 254 7.63 2.43 -9.64
C SER A 254 7.40 3.17 -10.97
N SER A 255 8.02 4.35 -11.13
CA SER A 255 7.85 5.24 -12.28
C SER A 255 9.21 5.71 -12.79
N PHE A 256 9.68 5.13 -13.90
CA PHE A 256 11.01 5.40 -14.45
C PHE A 256 11.24 6.89 -14.76
N GLY A 257 10.27 7.55 -15.39
CA GLY A 257 10.40 8.96 -15.77
C GLY A 257 10.44 9.90 -14.57
N GLU A 258 9.66 9.63 -13.53
CA GLU A 258 9.67 10.44 -12.30
C GLU A 258 10.93 10.18 -11.47
N LEU A 259 11.41 8.93 -11.41
CA LEU A 259 12.64 8.57 -10.71
C LEU A 259 13.86 9.30 -11.28
N GLU A 260 13.99 9.29 -12.61
CA GLU A 260 15.06 10.00 -13.30
C GLU A 260 14.95 11.50 -13.07
N TYR A 261 13.76 12.08 -13.22
CA TYR A 261 13.55 13.52 -13.02
C TYR A 261 13.85 13.98 -11.59
N ALA A 262 13.47 13.19 -10.58
CA ALA A 262 13.64 13.57 -9.17
C ALA A 262 15.09 13.47 -8.68
N CYS A 263 15.90 12.59 -9.28
CA CYS A 263 17.27 12.30 -8.82
C CYS A 263 18.37 12.75 -9.80
N SER A 264 18.02 13.40 -10.92
CA SER A 264 18.97 13.97 -11.88
C SER A 264 19.60 15.28 -11.44
#